data_AF-A0A965PXT3-F1
#
_entry.id   AF-A0A965PXT3-F1
#
_cell.length_a   1.000
_cell.length_b   1.000
_cell.length_c   1.000
_cell.angle_alpha   90.00
_cell.angle_beta   90.00
_cell.angle_gamma   90.00
#
_symmetry.space_group_name_H-M   'P 1'
#
loop_
_entity.id
_entity.type
_entity.pdbx_description
1 polymer ?
#
loop_
_entity_poly.entity_id
_entity_poly.type
_entity_poly.pdbx_seq_one_letter_code
_entity_poly.pdbx_strand_id
1 'polypeptide(L)'
;MPVTPPSDIAWADPAREQLFNRWLQAQTPGFQLQPDSLRMASADASFRRYFRIDSTDAAGSRIVMDAPPDKEDNAAFVRIAAL
;
A
#
# COMPACT_ATOMS: atom_id res chain seq x y z
N MET A 1 -24.62 12.44 6.90
CA MET A 1 -23.32 13.11 7.10
C MET A 1 -22.56 13.03 5.79
N PRO A 2 -21.93 14.09 5.28
CA PRO A 2 -21.18 13.99 4.04
C PRO A 2 -19.93 13.14 4.32
N VAL A 3 -19.79 12.06 3.56
CA VAL A 3 -18.60 11.21 3.55
C VAL A 3 -17.43 12.03 3.00
N THR A 4 -16.36 12.16 3.79
CA THR A 4 -15.11 12.78 3.36
C THR A 4 -14.62 12.07 2.09
N PRO A 5 -14.31 12.78 1.00
CA PRO A 5 -13.84 12.11 -0.22
C PRO A 5 -12.51 11.40 0.03
N PRO A 6 -12.27 10.23 -0.61
CA PRO A 6 -11.02 9.51 -0.49
C PRO A 6 -9.83 10.34 -0.99
N SER A 7 -8.80 10.40 -0.14
CA SER A 7 -7.38 10.25 -0.51
C SER A 7 -6.84 11.06 -1.70
N ASP A 8 -6.25 12.22 -1.39
CA ASP A 8 -5.16 12.81 -2.19
C ASP A 8 -3.88 11.96 -2.05
N ILE A 9 -3.91 10.72 -2.53
CA ILE A 9 -2.69 9.93 -2.69
C ILE A 9 -2.04 10.42 -3.99
N ALA A 10 -1.08 11.34 -3.86
CA ALA A 10 -0.25 11.73 -4.99
C ALA A 10 0.58 10.51 -5.44
N TRP A 11 0.30 10.00 -6.63
CA TRP A 11 1.10 8.97 -7.30
C TRP A 11 2.11 9.66 -8.22
N ALA A 12 3.39 9.35 -8.04
CA ALA A 12 4.44 9.87 -8.91
C ALA A 12 4.46 9.21 -10.30
N ASP A 13 3.88 8.01 -10.41
CA ASP A 13 3.82 7.21 -11.62
C ASP A 13 2.39 6.64 -11.81
N PRO A 14 1.68 6.96 -12.90
CA PRO A 14 0.35 6.44 -13.16
C PRO A 14 0.33 4.92 -13.38
N ALA A 15 1.42 4.30 -13.84
CA ALA A 15 1.50 2.85 -13.96
C ALA A 15 1.52 2.17 -12.59
N ARG A 16 2.23 2.76 -11.62
CA ARG A 16 2.24 2.29 -10.22
C ARG A 16 0.84 2.38 -9.60
N GLU A 17 0.14 3.48 -9.81
CA GLU A 17 -1.25 3.64 -9.36
C GLU A 17 -2.15 2.52 -9.88
N GLN A 18 -2.08 2.23 -11.18
CA GLN A 18 -2.88 1.17 -11.79
C GLN A 18 -2.55 -0.22 -11.22
N LEU A 19 -1.26 -0.53 -11.02
CA LEU A 19 -0.82 -1.79 -10.43
C LEU A 19 -1.32 -1.93 -8.99
N PHE A 20 -1.20 -0.86 -8.20
CA PHE A 20 -1.68 -0.82 -6.83
C PHE A 20 -3.20 -1.02 -6.77
N ASN A 21 -3.96 -0.29 -7.58
CA ASN A 21 -5.43 -0.38 -7.61
C ASN A 21 -5.89 -1.78 -8.05
N ARG A 22 -5.23 -2.38 -9.05
CA ARG A 22 -5.53 -3.75 -9.48
C ARG A 22 -5.27 -4.76 -8.35
N TRP A 23 -4.13 -4.64 -7.67
CA TRP A 23 -3.80 -5.50 -6.54
C TRP A 23 -4.83 -5.33 -5.41
N LEU A 24 -5.19 -4.09 -5.07
CA LEU A 24 -6.14 -3.77 -4.01
C LEU A 24 -7.52 -4.38 -4.30
N GLN A 25 -8.02 -4.21 -5.52
CA GLN A 25 -9.29 -4.80 -5.98
C GLN A 25 -9.31 -6.31 -5.82
N ALA A 26 -8.20 -7.00 -6.10
CA ALA A 26 -8.10 -8.45 -5.92
C ALA A 26 -8.13 -8.86 -4.44
N GLN A 27 -7.67 -8.00 -3.52
CA GLN A 27 -7.69 -8.25 -2.07
C GLN A 27 -9.03 -7.92 -1.42
N THR A 28 -9.85 -7.07 -2.03
CA THR A 28 -11.14 -6.60 -1.47
C THR A 28 -12.06 -7.72 -1.00
N PRO A 29 -12.33 -8.79 -1.77
CA PRO A 29 -13.24 -9.84 -1.33
C PRO A 29 -12.71 -10.66 -0.15
N GLY A 30 -11.39 -10.86 -0.08
CA GLY A 30 -10.74 -11.69 0.97
C GLY A 30 -10.64 -10.98 2.32
N PHE A 31 -10.57 -9.65 2.33
CA PHE A 31 -10.38 -8.85 3.53
C PHE A 31 -11.50 -7.84 3.78
N GLN A 32 -12.60 -7.90 3.01
CA GLN A 32 -13.77 -7.02 3.13
C GLN A 32 -13.41 -5.54 3.12
N LEU A 33 -12.43 -5.18 2.28
CA LEU A 33 -11.87 -3.83 2.23
C LEU A 33 -12.87 -2.85 1.65
N GLN A 34 -12.78 -1.59 2.07
CA GLN A 34 -13.50 -0.46 1.47
C GLN A 34 -12.50 0.39 0.68
N PRO A 35 -12.33 0.19 -0.65
CA PRO A 35 -11.33 0.91 -1.45
C PRO A 35 -11.44 2.44 -1.33
N ASP A 36 -12.67 2.95 -1.22
CA ASP A 36 -12.97 4.38 -1.07
C ASP A 36 -12.57 4.96 0.31
N SER A 37 -12.13 4.13 1.25
CA SER A 37 -11.64 4.56 2.56
C SER A 37 -10.12 4.65 2.64
N LEU A 38 -9.43 4.26 1.56
CA LEU A 38 -7.98 4.25 1.48
C LEU A 38 -7.44 5.64 1.81
N ARG A 39 -6.41 5.73 2.65
CA ARG A 39 -5.79 6.99 3.05
C ARG A 39 -4.35 6.79 3.43
N MET A 40 -3.53 7.83 3.30
CA MET A 40 -2.13 7.76 3.71
C MET A 40 -2.02 7.61 5.23
N ALA A 41 -1.30 6.59 5.70
CA ALA A 41 -1.05 6.34 7.12
C ALA A 41 0.29 6.92 7.56
N SER A 42 1.32 6.73 6.74
CA SER A 42 2.65 7.32 6.89
C SER A 42 3.40 7.27 5.55
N ALA A 43 4.07 8.36 5.21
CA ALA A 43 4.87 8.50 3.99
C ALA A 43 6.39 8.48 4.25
N ASP A 44 6.81 8.36 5.50
CA ASP A 44 8.09 8.95 5.95
C ASP A 44 9.24 7.94 6.12
N ALA A 45 9.26 6.88 5.31
CA ALA A 45 10.37 5.91 5.33
C ALA A 45 10.83 5.59 3.91
N SER A 46 11.60 6.51 3.32
CA SER A 46 12.40 6.32 2.11
C SER A 46 11.55 6.02 0.85
N PHE A 47 11.27 4.74 0.55
CA PHE A 47 10.58 4.27 -0.66
C PHE A 47 9.30 3.50 -0.33
N ARG A 48 8.99 3.33 0.95
CA ARG A 48 7.86 2.54 1.43
C ARG A 48 6.75 3.47 1.85
N ARG A 49 5.58 3.32 1.24
CA ARG A 49 4.39 4.08 1.60
C ARG A 49 3.45 3.18 2.38
N TYR A 50 2.93 3.69 3.48
CA TYR A 50 1.94 2.99 4.28
C TYR A 50 0.59 3.67 4.08
N PHE A 51 -0.38 2.90 3.66
CA PHE A 51 -1.77 3.31 3.54
C PHE A 51 -2.60 2.60 4.60
N ARG A 52 -3.65 3.26 5.06
CA ARG A 52 -4.70 2.65 5.87
C ARG A 52 -5.93 2.51 5.01
N ILE A 53 -6.60 1.38 5.15
CA ILE A 53 -7.88 1.10 4.50
C ILE A 53 -8.82 0.53 5.54
N ASP A 54 -10.06 0.97 5.54
CA ASP A 54 -11.08 0.41 6.42
C ASP A 54 -11.61 -0.91 5.86
N SER A 55 -12.02 -1.79 6.75
CA SER A 55 -12.66 -3.04 6.42
C SER A 55 -13.95 -3.16 7.21
N THR A 56 -14.94 -3.84 6.62
CA THR A 56 -16.19 -4.15 7.33
C THR A 56 -16.06 -5.38 8.24
N ASP A 57 -14.88 -5.99 8.30
CA ASP A 57 -14.60 -7.09 9.21
C ASP A 57 -14.38 -6.64 10.66
N ALA A 58 -14.20 -7.60 11.57
CA ALA A 58 -13.99 -7.33 13.00
C ALA A 58 -12.69 -6.56 13.31
N ALA A 59 -11.73 -6.49 12.38
CA ALA A 59 -10.49 -5.72 12.57
C ALA A 59 -10.70 -4.23 12.28
N GLY A 60 -11.72 -3.85 11.50
CA GLY A 60 -12.16 -2.48 11.26
C GLY A 60 -11.24 -1.63 10.38
N SER A 61 -9.93 -1.88 10.38
CA SER A 61 -8.97 -1.26 9.45
C SER A 61 -7.71 -2.11 9.26
N ARG A 62 -7.02 -1.91 8.14
CA ARG A 62 -5.80 -2.62 7.75
C ARG A 62 -4.76 -1.64 7.21
N ILE A 63 -3.48 -2.02 7.33
CA ILE A 63 -2.36 -1.27 6.76
C ILE A 63 -1.90 -1.96 5.48
N VAL A 64 -1.85 -1.21 4.38
CA VAL A 64 -1.26 -1.62 3.11
C VAL A 64 0.11 -0.99 3.00
N MET A 65 1.13 -1.81 2.75
CA MET A 65 2.49 -1.34 2.48
C MET A 65 2.74 -1.42 0.97
N ASP A 66 2.98 -0.29 0.32
CA ASP A 66 3.51 -0.24 -1.05
C ASP A 66 5.03 -0.14 -0.99
N ALA A 67 5.69 -1.23 -1.37
CA ALA A 67 7.15 -1.35 -1.40
C ALA A 67 7.60 -1.75 -2.82
N PRO A 68 7.99 -0.78 -3.67
CA PRO A 68 8.49 -1.04 -5.01
C PRO A 68 9.76 -1.91 -4.97
N PRO A 69 9.83 -3.04 -5.71
CA PRO A 69 11.01 -3.91 -5.70
C PRO A 69 12.24 -3.26 -6.38
N ASP A 70 12.02 -2.26 -7.23
CA ASP A 70 13.05 -1.59 -8.05
C ASP A 70 14.03 -0.71 -7.24
N LYS A 71 13.80 -0.57 -5.93
CA LYS A 71 14.69 0.19 -5.02
C LYS A 71 15.24 -0.64 -3.87
N GLU A 72 15.03 -1.95 -3.88
CA GLU A 72 15.71 -2.85 -2.95
C GLU A 72 17.00 -3.34 -3.62
N ASP A 73 18.06 -2.55 -3.42
CA ASP A 73 19.43 -2.84 -3.85
C ASP A 73 19.97 -4.07 -3.08
N ASN A 74 19.40 -5.24 -3.32
CA ASN A 74 19.75 -6.50 -2.65
C ASN A 74 21.09 -7.08 -3.15
N ALA A 75 21.88 -6.31 -3.91
CA ALA A 75 23.23 -6.72 -4.31
C ALA A 75 24.22 -6.78 -3.12
N ALA A 76 23.89 -6.20 -1.97
CA ALA A 76 24.72 -6.27 -0.76
C ALA A 76 24.42 -7.48 0.16
N PHE A 77 23.23 -8.08 0.08
CA PHE A 77 22.82 -9.15 1.01
C PHE A 77 23.29 -10.55 0.60
N VAL A 78 23.72 -10.75 -0.66
CA VAL A 78 24.21 -12.06 -1.13
C VAL A 78 25.70 -12.30 -0.82
N ARG A 79 26.43 -11.30 -0.31
CA ARG A 79 27.89 -11.43 -0.07
C ARG A 79 28.29 -11.89 1.33
N ILE A 80 27.34 -12.19 2.23
CA ILE A 80 27.62 -12.68 3.60
C ILE A 80 27.06 -14.11 3.77
N ALA A 81 27.34 -15.00 2.82
CA ALA A 81 27.04 -16.44 2.95
C ALA A 81 28.25 -17.30 2.54
N ALA A 82 29.47 -16.78 2.72
CA ALA A 82 30.72 -17.46 2.35
C ALA A 82 31.84 -17.25 3.39
N LEU A 83 31.52 -17.25 4.68
CA LEU A 83 32.51 -17.39 5.76
C LEU A 83 32.11 -18.54 6.68
#